data_AF-A0A2P5LVZ0-F1
#
_entry.id   AF-A0A2P5LVZ0-F1
#
_cell.length_a   1.000
_cell.length_b   1.000
_cell.length_c   1.000
_cell.angle_alpha   90.00
_cell.angle_beta   90.00
_cell.angle_gamma   90.00
#
_symmetry.space_group_name_H-M   'P 1'
#
loop_
_entity.id
_entity.type
_entity.pdbx_description
1 polymer ?
#
loop_
_entity_poly.entity_id
_entity_poly.type
_entity_poly.pdbx_seq_one_letter_code
_entity_poly.pdbx_strand_id
1 'polypeptide(L)' 'MNEKELVRRIIDFGFIIKAQLYSDDTALLRSIMNIMIMEAEDVLEEMDAPSRSSSTPESDQRFGST' A
#
# COMPACT_ATOMS: atom_id res chain seq x y z
N MET A 1 0.67 3.10 17.35
CA MET A 1 -0.14 2.39 16.33
C MET A 1 0.78 2.15 15.14
N ASN A 2 0.80 0.94 14.58
CA ASN A 2 1.62 0.67 13.39
C ASN A 2 1.09 1.53 12.23
N GLU A 3 1.98 2.11 11.43
CA GLU A 3 1.63 2.93 10.26
C GLU A 3 0.69 2.16 9.31
N LYS A 4 0.95 0.87 9.10
CA LYS A 4 0.07 -0.02 8.32
C LYS A 4 -1.35 -0.08 8.88
N GLU A 5 -1.48 -0.14 10.20
CA GLU A 5 -2.78 -0.20 10.86
C GLU A 5 -3.52 1.14 10.75
N LEU A 6 -2.78 2.26 10.73
CA LEU A 6 -3.35 3.57 10.47
C LEU A 6 -3.91 3.68 9.06
N VAL A 7 -3.12 3.29 8.05
CA VAL A 7 -3.55 3.32 6.64
C VAL A 7 -4.77 2.44 6.43
N ARG A 8 -4.79 1.22 6.97
CA ARG A 8 -5.96 0.33 6.91
C ARG A 8 -7.22 0.98 7.49
N ARG A 9 -7.12 1.61 8.67
CA ARG A 9 -8.28 2.28 9.29
C ARG A 9 -8.79 3.48 8.48
N ILE A 10 -7.89 4.20 7.78
CA ILE A 10 -8.28 5.30 6.89
C ILE A 10 -9.06 4.75 5.69
N ILE A 11 -8.62 3.63 5.10
CA ILE A 11 -9.31 2.97 3.98
C ILE A 11 -10.69 2.47 4.42
N ASP A 12 -10.77 1.77 5.56
CA ASP A 12 -12.03 1.27 6.11
C ASP A 12 -13.03 2.42 6.31
N PHE A 13 -12.58 3.56 6.84
CA PHE A 13 -13.41 4.74 7.01
C PHE A 13 -13.84 5.36 5.66
N GLY A 14 -12.93 5.37 4.67
CA GLY A 14 -13.23 5.77 3.30
C GLY A 14 -14.36 4.94 2.68
N PHE A 15 -14.35 3.62 2.88
CA PHE A 15 -15.44 2.74 2.44
C PHE A 15 -16.77 3.07 3.12
N ILE A 16 -16.77 3.36 4.42
CA ILE A 16 -17.99 3.73 5.16
C ILE A 16 -18.59 5.01 4.59
N ILE A 17 -17.79 6.06 4.39
CA ILE A 17 -18.26 7.32 3.82
C ILE A 17 -18.79 7.09 2.40
N LYS A 18 -18.02 6.42 1.54
CA LYS A 18 -18.42 6.11 0.17
C LYS A 18 -19.75 5.37 0.11
N ALA A 19 -20.00 4.44 1.02
CA ALA A 19 -21.26 3.70 1.09
C ALA A 19 -22.48 4.59 1.39
N GLN A 20 -22.28 5.75 2.03
CA GLN A 20 -23.35 6.74 2.26
C GLN A 20 -23.59 7.65 1.04
N LEU A 21 -22.65 7.71 0.09
CA LEU A 21 -22.74 8.56 -1.09
C LEU A 21 -23.43 7.81 -2.24
N TYR A 22 -24.73 7.55 -2.10
CA TYR A 22 -25.50 6.80 -3.09
C TYR A 22 -26.17 7.68 -4.16
N SER A 23 -26.42 8.96 -3.90
CA SER A 23 -27.12 9.86 -4.83
C SER A 23 -26.32 10.20 -6.08
N ASP A 24 -27.02 10.54 -7.17
CA ASP A 24 -26.37 10.98 -8.42
C ASP A 24 -25.56 12.26 -8.23
N ASP A 25 -26.00 13.16 -7.35
CA ASP A 25 -25.28 14.40 -7.00
C ASP A 25 -23.90 14.13 -6.41
N THR A 26 -23.71 12.95 -5.80
CA THR A 26 -22.44 12.54 -5.18
C THR A 26 -21.64 11.57 -6.06
N ALA A 27 -22.06 11.34 -7.31
CA ALA A 27 -21.38 10.44 -8.24
C ALA A 27 -19.91 10.81 -8.46
N LEU A 28 -19.60 12.10 -8.64
CA LEU A 28 -18.22 12.57 -8.79
C LEU A 28 -17.39 12.28 -7.54
N LEU A 29 -17.92 12.60 -6.36
CA LEU A 29 -17.22 12.38 -5.09
C LEU A 29 -16.95 10.90 -4.85
N ARG A 30 -17.92 10.04 -5.11
CA ARG A 30 -17.77 8.58 -5.04
C ARG A 30 -16.71 8.06 -6.01
N SER A 31 -16.63 8.61 -7.22
CA SER A 31 -15.56 8.28 -8.17
C SER A 31 -14.18 8.71 -7.68
N ILE A 32 -14.05 9.90 -7.09
CA ILE A 32 -12.79 10.37 -6.48
C ILE A 32 -12.40 9.45 -5.32
N MET A 33 -13.35 9.08 -4.46
CA MET A 33 -13.10 8.16 -3.35
C MET A 33 -12.69 6.76 -3.81
N ASN A 34 -13.22 6.26 -4.93
CA ASN A 34 -12.75 4.99 -5.51
C ASN A 34 -11.28 5.04 -5.87
N ILE A 35 -10.83 6.14 -6.49
CA ILE A 35 -9.43 6.31 -6.90
C ILE A 35 -8.54 6.35 -5.65
N MET A 36 -8.92 7.15 -4.64
CA MET A 36 -8.15 7.24 -3.40
C MET A 36 -8.05 5.91 -2.66
N ILE A 37 -9.13 5.13 -2.64
CA ILE A 37 -9.16 3.81 -1.99
C ILE A 37 -8.24 2.84 -2.72
N MET A 38 -8.30 2.77 -4.06
CA MET A 38 -7.38 1.92 -4.85
C MET A 38 -5.92 2.29 -4.60
N GLU A 39 -5.57 3.58 -4.68
CA GLU A 39 -4.19 4.03 -4.45
C GLU A 39 -3.70 3.67 -3.03
N ALA A 40 -4.58 3.79 -2.03
CA ALA A 40 -4.23 3.44 -0.66
C ALA A 40 -4.10 1.91 -0.45
N GLU A 41 -4.86 1.10 -1.21
CA GLU A 41 -4.69 -0.35 -1.26
C GLU A 41 -3.34 -0.72 -1.88
N ASP A 42 -2.94 -0.09 -2.98
CA ASP A 42 -1.63 -0.28 -3.62
C ASP A 42 -0.47 0.03 -2.65
N VAL A 43 -0.56 1.16 -1.93
CA VAL A 43 0.44 1.52 -0.90
C VAL A 43 0.51 0.47 0.22
N LEU A 44 -0.63 -0.09 0.65
CA LEU A 44 -0.62 -1.17 1.64
C LEU A 44 0.06 -2.43 1.12
N GLU A 45 -0.12 -2.77 -0.15
CA GLU A 45 0.56 -3.90 -0.79
C GLU A 45 2.08 -3.68 -0.85
N GLU A 46 2.53 -2.46 -1.17
CA GLU A 46 3.95 -2.08 -1.16
C GLU A 46 4.57 -2.18 0.24
N MET A 47 3.82 -1.80 1.28
CA MET A 47 4.25 -1.95 2.68
C MET A 47 4.37 -3.41 3.12
N ASP A 48 3.58 -4.31 2.50
CA ASP A 48 3.59 -5.75 2.78
C ASP A 48 4.60 -6.53 1.94
N ALA A 49 5.14 -5.92 0.89
CA ALA A 49 6.26 -6.48 0.17
C ALA A 49 7.41 -6.69 1.18
N PRO A 50 7.95 -7.92 1.33
CA PRO A 50 9.11 -8.11 2.16
C PRO A 50 10.17 -7.17 1.62
N SER A 51 10.61 -6.24 2.47
CA SER A 51 11.80 -5.46 2.19
C SER A 51 12.84 -6.48 1.73
N ARG A 52 13.14 -6.49 0.43
CA ARG A 52 14.30 -7.20 -0.09
C ARG A 52 15.46 -6.44 0.49
N SER A 53 15.76 -6.74 1.75
CA SER A 53 17.05 -6.43 2.32
C SER A 53 18.01 -7.05 1.33
N SER A 54 18.82 -6.18 0.74
CA SER A 54 20.07 -6.58 0.15
C SER A 54 20.89 -7.23 1.27
N SER A 55 20.57 -8.48 1.59
CA SER A 55 21.52 -9.40 2.17
C SER A 55 22.56 -9.61 1.08
N THR A 56 23.58 -8.77 1.08
CA THR A 56 24.87 -9.15 0.54
C THR A 56 25.45 -10.15 1.53
N PRO A 57 25.67 -11.42 1.18
CA PRO A 57 26.82 -12.11 1.70
C PRO A 57 27.96 -11.85 0.73
N GLU A 58 28.98 -11.17 1.25
CA GLU A 58 30.34 -11.21 0.74
C GLU A 58 30.67 -12.62 0.23
N SER A 59 30.77 -12.76 -1.10
CA SER A 59 31.37 -13.95 -1.71
C SER A 59 32.87 -13.77 -1.64
N ASP A 60 33.38 -14.06 -0.45
CA ASP A 60 34.78 -14.32 -0.18
C ASP A 60 35.27 -15.51 -1.04
N GLN A 61 36.52 -15.45 -1.50
CA GLN A 61 37.35 -16.57 -1.98
C GLN A 61 37.20 -17.11 -3.43
N ARG A 62 38.21 -16.76 -4.26
CA ARG A 62 39.11 -17.67 -5.04
C ARG A 62 39.41 -17.09 -6.43
N PHE A 63 40.41 -16.22 -6.53
CA PHE A 63 41.34 -16.29 -7.65
C PHE A 63 42.64 -16.86 -7.12
N GLY A 64 42.77 -18.17 -7.31
CA GLY A 64 43.99 -18.91 -7.08
C GLY A 64 45.07 -18.53 -8.07
N SER A 65 46.29 -18.73 -7.60
CA SER A 65 47.57 -18.79 -8.30
C SER A 65 47.49 -19.21 -9.77
N THR A 66 48.00 -18.36 -10.65
CA THR A 66 49.03 -18.69 -11.65
C THR A 66 49.86 -17.46 -11.92
#